data_AF-E2AI60-F1
#
_entry.id   AF-E2AI60-F1
#
_cell.length_a   1.000
_cell.length_b   1.000
_cell.length_c   1.000
_cell.angle_alpha   90.00
_cell.angle_beta   90.00
_cell.angle_gamma   90.00
#
_symmetry.space_group_name_H-M   'P 1'
#
loop_
_entity.id
_entity.type
_entity.pdbx_description
1 polymer ?
#
loop_
_entity_poly.entity_id
_entity_poly.type
_entity_poly.pdbx_seq_one_letter_code
_entity_poly.pdbx_strand_id
1 'polypeptide(L)'
;MMLNKHDIMMFLNIISYLSQETDFIAWHSMFKILKFTEDIYKVPENEILKLYMLKLLEGLIKNVGYEEDPTENDLMKLKRIGALKWACTFGHSECKKMATVKLNEYFADPTTHK
;
A
#
# COMPACT_ATOMS: atom_id res chain seq x y z
N MET A 1 18.61 -0.30 14.52
CA MET A 1 19.39 0.12 13.33
C MET A 1 19.47 1.63 13.36
N MET A 2 20.65 2.22 13.62
CA MET A 2 20.79 3.67 13.52
C MET A 2 20.92 4.02 12.05
N LEU A 3 19.86 4.57 11.47
CA LEU A 3 19.86 5.09 10.11
C LEU A 3 20.42 6.51 10.16
N ASN A 4 21.46 6.79 9.36
CA ASN A 4 21.97 8.14 9.26
C ASN A 4 20.94 9.00 8.47
N LYS A 5 20.83 10.30 8.80
CA LYS A 5 19.84 11.21 8.16
C LYS A 5 20.06 11.33 6.64
N HIS A 6 21.31 11.32 6.19
CA HIS A 6 21.67 11.41 4.77
C HIS A 6 21.17 10.19 3.98
N ASP A 7 21.36 8.99 4.50
CA ASP A 7 20.90 7.73 3.91
C ASP A 7 19.38 7.70 3.79
N ILE A 8 18.66 8.18 4.82
CA ILE A 8 17.20 8.29 4.78
C ILE A 8 16.77 9.24 3.67
N MET A 9 17.35 10.44 3.59
CA MET A 9 16.99 11.41 2.54
C MET A 9 17.32 10.87 1.13
N MET A 10 18.46 10.21 0.97
CA MET A 10 18.83 9.56 -0.29
C MET A 10 17.83 8.47 -0.66
N PHE A 11 17.45 7.61 0.29
CA PHE A 11 16.44 6.59 0.09
C PHE A 11 15.09 7.19 -0.35
N LEU A 12 14.60 8.22 0.36
CA LEU A 12 13.35 8.90 0.02
C LEU A 12 13.40 9.52 -1.39
N ASN A 13 14.54 10.10 -1.77
CA ASN A 13 14.73 10.62 -3.13
C ASN A 13 14.66 9.50 -4.17
N ILE A 14 15.30 8.35 -3.91
CA ILE A 14 15.27 7.20 -4.82
C ILE A 14 13.84 6.70 -4.97
N ILE A 15 13.09 6.45 -3.88
CA ILE A 15 11.75 5.87 -4.00
C ILE A 15 10.69 6.84 -4.54
N SER A 16 11.02 8.13 -4.75
CA SER A 16 10.07 9.11 -5.27
C SER A 16 9.49 8.75 -6.64
N TYR A 17 10.26 8.03 -7.49
CA TYR A 17 9.78 7.57 -8.79
C TYR A 17 8.60 6.60 -8.68
N LEU A 18 8.44 5.92 -7.53
CA LEU A 18 7.37 4.94 -7.33
C LEU A 18 5.97 5.55 -7.51
N SER A 19 5.83 6.87 -7.34
CA SER A 19 4.58 7.59 -7.63
C SER A 19 4.06 7.39 -9.07
N GLN A 20 4.92 6.99 -10.00
CA GLN A 20 4.61 6.71 -11.41
C GLN A 20 4.87 5.24 -11.80
N GLU A 21 5.34 4.42 -10.86
CA GLU A 21 5.73 3.04 -11.14
C GLU A 21 4.51 2.12 -11.23
N THR A 22 4.52 1.26 -12.26
CA THR A 22 3.48 0.28 -12.53
C THR A 22 4.00 -1.15 -12.57
N ASP A 23 5.31 -1.37 -12.51
CA ASP A 23 5.88 -2.70 -12.45
C ASP A 23 5.72 -3.33 -11.05
N PHE A 24 5.36 -4.62 -11.03
CA PHE A 24 5.16 -5.36 -9.78
C PHE A 24 6.46 -5.57 -9.00
N ILE A 25 7.60 -5.76 -9.67
CA ILE A 25 8.88 -6.10 -9.02
C ILE A 25 9.37 -4.95 -8.15
N ALA A 26 9.29 -3.73 -8.65
CA ALA A 26 9.64 -2.52 -7.89
C ALA A 26 8.75 -2.38 -6.64
N TRP A 27 7.43 -2.53 -6.82
CA TRP A 27 6.47 -2.43 -5.72
C TRP A 27 6.58 -3.57 -4.71
N HIS A 28 6.86 -4.80 -5.15
CA HIS A 28 7.09 -5.94 -4.26
C HIS A 28 8.29 -5.69 -3.33
N SER A 29 9.36 -5.12 -3.88
CA SER A 29 10.53 -4.71 -3.09
C SER A 29 10.14 -3.65 -2.07
N MET A 30 9.36 -2.65 -2.47
CA MET A 30 8.86 -1.62 -1.56
C MET A 30 7.95 -2.18 -0.46
N PHE A 31 7.05 -3.11 -0.78
CA PHE A 31 6.17 -3.74 0.22
C PHE A 31 6.95 -4.50 1.29
N LYS A 32 8.07 -5.14 0.92
CA LYS A 32 8.96 -5.79 1.89
C LYS A 32 9.61 -4.77 2.83
N ILE A 33 10.05 -3.64 2.29
CA ILE A 33 10.62 -2.55 3.10
C ILE A 33 9.56 -2.00 4.04
N LEU A 34 8.36 -1.67 3.54
CA LEU A 34 7.25 -1.20 4.38
C LEU A 34 6.95 -2.16 5.53
N LYS A 35 6.96 -3.48 5.27
CA LYS A 35 6.76 -4.50 6.30
C LYS A 35 7.89 -4.47 7.34
N PHE A 36 9.12 -4.36 6.88
CA PHE A 36 10.28 -4.29 7.77
C PHE A 36 10.28 -3.01 8.62
N THR A 37 9.77 -1.90 8.08
CA THR A 37 9.72 -0.59 8.75
C THR A 37 8.35 -0.27 9.38
N GLU A 38 7.47 -1.24 9.54
CA GLU A 38 6.07 -1.02 9.96
C GLU A 38 5.97 -0.22 11.26
N ASP A 39 6.79 -0.56 12.25
CA ASP A 39 6.76 0.07 13.57
C ASP A 39 7.20 1.54 13.55
N ILE A 40 7.99 1.96 12.55
CA ILE A 40 8.38 3.36 12.37
C ILE A 40 7.13 4.22 12.12
N TYR A 41 6.17 3.72 11.35
CA TYR A 41 4.96 4.48 10.98
C TYR A 41 3.90 4.53 12.09
N LYS A 42 4.05 3.73 13.16
CA LYS A 42 3.15 3.75 14.33
C LYS A 42 3.48 4.89 15.29
N VAL A 43 4.68 5.47 15.17
CA VAL A 43 5.16 6.58 16.00
C VAL A 43 4.52 7.89 15.51
N PRO A 44 3.76 8.63 16.36
CA PRO A 44 3.06 9.85 15.95
C PRO A 44 3.94 10.93 15.31
N GLU A 45 5.18 11.05 15.76
CA GLU A 45 6.18 12.00 15.23
C GLU A 45 6.54 11.73 13.76
N ASN A 46 6.27 10.52 13.25
CA ASN A 46 6.55 10.10 11.88
C ASN A 46 5.35 10.26 10.94
N GLU A 47 4.30 11.01 11.32
CA GLU A 47 3.10 11.18 10.48
C GLU A 47 3.43 11.77 9.09
N ILE A 48 4.41 12.68 9.00
CA ILE A 48 4.86 13.24 7.72
C ILE A 48 5.42 12.15 6.80
N LEU A 49 6.22 11.23 7.34
CA LEU A 49 6.76 10.10 6.58
C LEU A 49 5.64 9.18 6.11
N LYS A 50 4.67 8.89 6.99
CA LYS A 50 3.49 8.08 6.65
C LYS A 50 2.66 8.71 5.52
N LEU A 51 2.43 10.02 5.57
CA LEU A 51 1.73 10.77 4.50
C LEU A 51 2.51 10.75 3.18
N TYR A 52 3.85 10.86 3.24
CA TYR A 52 4.70 10.72 2.06
C TYR A 52 4.57 9.34 1.41
N MET A 53 4.62 8.27 2.21
CA MET A 53 4.43 6.91 1.70
C MET A 53 3.03 6.71 1.11
N LEU A 54 2.00 7.30 1.73
CA LEU A 54 0.65 7.26 1.20
C LEU A 54 0.54 7.94 -0.17
N LYS A 55 1.21 9.10 -0.36
CA LYS A 55 1.27 9.78 -1.65
C LYS A 55 1.90 8.92 -2.75
N LEU A 56 2.93 8.15 -2.44
CA LEU A 56 3.51 7.21 -3.41
C LEU A 56 2.52 6.11 -3.79
N LEU A 57 1.76 5.61 -2.81
CA LEU A 57 0.74 4.58 -3.03
C LEU A 57 -0.47 5.09 -3.83
N GLU A 58 -0.78 6.39 -3.86
CA GLU A 58 -1.93 6.90 -4.62
C GLU A 58 -1.86 6.58 -6.11
N GLY A 59 -0.68 6.73 -6.74
CA GLY A 59 -0.49 6.37 -8.15
C GLY A 59 -0.72 4.88 -8.38
N LEU A 60 -0.20 4.07 -7.47
CA LEU A 60 -0.39 2.62 -7.48
C LEU A 60 -1.86 2.23 -7.33
N ILE A 61 -2.57 2.79 -6.36
CA ILE A 61 -4.00 2.51 -6.10
C ILE A 61 -4.84 2.87 -7.32
N LYS A 62 -4.57 4.00 -7.98
CA LYS A 62 -5.26 4.39 -9.22
C LYS A 62 -5.02 3.40 -10.35
N ASN A 63 -3.83 2.80 -10.41
CA ASN A 63 -3.47 1.82 -11.42
C ASN A 63 -4.10 0.44 -11.16
N VAL A 64 -4.10 -0.03 -9.91
CA VAL A 64 -4.67 -1.33 -9.59
C VAL A 64 -6.19 -1.22 -9.50
N GLY A 65 -6.74 -0.27 -8.75
CA GLY A 65 -8.17 -0.20 -8.38
C GLY A 65 -8.48 -0.99 -7.09
N TYR A 66 -9.76 -1.07 -6.74
CA TYR A 66 -10.21 -1.72 -5.49
C TYR A 66 -10.85 -3.09 -5.69
N GLU A 67 -11.38 -3.34 -6.88
CA GLU A 67 -12.04 -4.60 -7.22
C GLU A 67 -11.08 -5.56 -7.89
N GLU A 68 -11.29 -6.85 -7.65
CA GLU A 68 -10.63 -7.91 -8.40
C GLU A 68 -11.22 -7.99 -9.80
N ASP A 69 -10.37 -8.19 -10.79
CA ASP A 69 -10.78 -8.54 -12.13
C ASP A 69 -10.53 -10.04 -12.33
N PRO A 70 -11.56 -10.88 -12.57
CA PRO A 70 -11.38 -12.32 -12.75
C PRO A 70 -10.43 -12.70 -13.88
N THR A 71 -10.22 -11.79 -14.84
CA THR A 71 -9.33 -11.98 -15.99
C THR A 71 -7.91 -11.47 -15.75
N GLU A 72 -7.64 -10.82 -14.62
CA GLU A 72 -6.32 -10.27 -14.32
C GLU A 72 -5.31 -11.36 -13.95
N ASN A 73 -4.05 -11.12 -14.29
CA ASN A 73 -2.96 -12.02 -13.96
C ASN A 73 -2.63 -11.97 -12.45
N ASP A 74 -1.99 -13.02 -11.94
CA ASP A 74 -1.69 -13.15 -10.51
C ASP A 74 -0.75 -12.05 -9.98
N LEU A 75 0.12 -11.49 -10.82
CA LEU A 75 0.99 -10.38 -10.41
C LEU A 75 0.17 -9.11 -10.13
N MET A 76 -0.83 -8.83 -10.95
CA MET A 76 -1.76 -7.71 -10.73
C MET A 76 -2.58 -7.90 -9.46
N LYS A 77 -3.06 -9.13 -9.17
CA LYS A 77 -3.72 -9.47 -7.91
C LYS A 77 -2.82 -9.20 -6.71
N LEU A 78 -1.59 -9.72 -6.74
CA LEU A 78 -0.62 -9.53 -5.66
C LEU A 78 -0.26 -8.06 -5.46
N LYS A 79 -0.12 -7.32 -6.57
CA LYS A 79 0.11 -5.88 -6.56
C LYS A 79 -1.02 -5.12 -5.88
N ARG A 80 -2.27 -5.44 -6.22
CA ARG A 80 -3.50 -4.90 -5.63
C ARG A 80 -3.57 -5.17 -4.14
N ILE A 81 -3.38 -6.42 -3.73
CA ILE A 81 -3.39 -6.82 -2.32
C ILE A 81 -2.35 -6.03 -1.52
N GLY A 82 -1.12 -5.93 -2.03
CA GLY A 82 -0.06 -5.16 -1.37
C GLY A 82 -0.39 -3.66 -1.28
N ALA A 83 -0.87 -3.07 -2.36
CA ALA A 83 -1.25 -1.67 -2.43
C ALA A 83 -2.34 -1.32 -1.42
N LEU A 84 -3.45 -2.07 -1.45
CA LEU A 84 -4.60 -1.84 -0.58
C LEU A 84 -4.26 -2.10 0.88
N LYS A 85 -3.49 -3.15 1.18
CA LYS A 85 -3.02 -3.41 2.55
C LYS A 85 -2.32 -2.18 3.12
N TRP A 86 -1.31 -1.67 2.43
CA TRP A 86 -0.51 -0.54 2.93
C TRP A 86 -1.27 0.78 2.93
N ALA A 87 -2.11 1.02 1.92
CA ALA A 87 -2.98 2.19 1.87
C ALA A 87 -3.93 2.24 3.08
N CYS A 88 -4.61 1.12 3.37
CA CYS A 88 -5.50 1.00 4.51
C CYS A 88 -4.75 1.14 5.85
N THR A 89 -3.57 0.51 5.98
CA THR A 89 -2.69 0.65 7.15
C THR A 89 -2.30 2.10 7.40
N PHE A 90 -1.99 2.87 6.35
CA PHE A 90 -1.67 4.29 6.45
C PHE A 90 -2.88 5.21 6.54
N GLY A 91 -4.10 4.68 6.55
CA GLY A 91 -5.30 5.47 6.80
C GLY A 91 -5.99 6.02 5.57
N HIS A 92 -5.70 5.51 4.36
CA HIS A 92 -6.39 5.91 3.14
C HIS A 92 -7.90 5.73 3.27
N SER A 93 -8.66 6.82 3.10
CA SER A 93 -10.09 6.87 3.38
C SER A 93 -10.90 5.91 2.51
N GLU A 94 -10.70 5.95 1.19
CA GLU A 94 -11.45 5.10 0.26
C GLU A 94 -11.07 3.62 0.42
N CYS A 95 -9.82 3.33 0.80
CA CYS A 95 -9.40 1.96 1.10
C CYS A 95 -10.17 1.42 2.30
N LYS A 96 -10.22 2.18 3.40
CA LYS A 96 -10.96 1.79 4.60
C LYS A 96 -12.45 1.65 4.34
N LYS A 97 -13.03 2.56 3.57
CA LYS A 97 -14.44 2.48 3.16
C LYS A 97 -14.72 1.20 2.38
N MET A 98 -13.89 0.89 1.38
CA MET A 98 -14.07 -0.33 0.59
C MET A 98 -13.85 -1.61 1.40
N ALA A 99 -12.86 -1.62 2.29
CA ALA A 99 -12.64 -2.73 3.21
C ALA A 99 -13.86 -2.99 4.09
N THR A 100 -14.51 -1.93 4.60
CA THR A 100 -15.77 -2.05 5.35
C THR A 100 -16.91 -2.58 4.48
N VAL A 101 -17.04 -2.13 3.24
CA VAL A 101 -18.06 -2.64 2.29
C VAL A 101 -17.87 -4.15 2.09
N LYS A 102 -16.66 -4.59 1.71
CA LYS A 102 -16.36 -6.00 1.49
C LYS A 102 -16.57 -6.86 2.74
N LEU A 103 -16.22 -6.34 3.92
CA LEU A 103 -16.47 -7.04 5.19
C LEU A 103 -17.98 -7.22 5.47
N ASN A 104 -18.79 -6.20 5.18
CA ASN A 104 -20.24 -6.28 5.36
C ASN A 104 -20.88 -7.24 4.35
N GLU A 105 -20.41 -7.28 3.11
CA GLU A 105 -20.84 -8.26 2.10
C GLU A 105 -20.54 -9.69 2.54
N TYR A 106 -19.31 -9.93 3.08
CA TYR A 106 -18.94 -11.20 3.70
C TYR A 106 -19.88 -11.57 4.85
N PHE A 107 -20.22 -10.64 5.73
CA PHE A 107 -21.15 -10.92 6.83
C PHE A 107 -22.60 -11.19 6.38
N ALA A 108 -23.03 -10.61 5.27
CA ALA A 108 -24.35 -10.84 4.70
C ALA A 108 -24.46 -12.21 3.99
N ASP A 109 -23.42 -12.61 3.27
CA ASP A 109 -23.31 -13.93 2.63
C ASP A 109 -21.85 -14.42 2.55
N PRO A 110 -21.39 -15.18 3.57
CA PRO A 110 -20.02 -15.69 3.63
C PRO A 110 -19.70 -16.77 2.57
N THR A 111 -20.73 -17.33 1.92
CA THR A 111 -20.53 -18.44 0.97
C THR A 111 -20.22 -17.92 -0.43
N THR A 112 -20.84 -16.80 -0.80
CA THR A 112 -20.65 -16.11 -2.09
C THR A 112 -19.47 -15.14 -2.04
N HIS A 113 -19.27 -14.42 -0.94
CA HIS A 113 -18.19 -13.46 -0.76
C HIS A 113 -17.15 -14.10 0.16
N LYS A 114 -15.96 -14.44 -0.35
CA LYS A 114 -14.85 -15.06 0.39
C LYS A 114 -13.67 -14.12 0.52
#